data_AF-A0A1V5ZUI6-F1
#
_entry.id   AF-A0A1V5ZUI6-F1
#
_cell.length_a   1.000
_cell.length_b   1.000
_cell.length_c   1.000
_cell.angle_alpha   90.00
_cell.angle_beta   90.00
_cell.angle_gamma   90.00
#
_symmetry.space_group_name_H-M   'P 1'
#
loop_
_entity.id
_entity.type
_entity.pdbx_description
1 polymer ?
#
loop_
_entity_poly.entity_id
_entity_poly.type
_entity_poly.pdbx_seq_one_letter_code
_entity_poly.pdbx_strand_id
1 'polypeptide(L)'
;MVKVACPHCGMELEIQEKYIGQQGRCKCCNQVFTAQPQPDEIKPLPPINNQGSSEFVRSIKKGCLYSFILVGITFGMILIISMLPSQPSQQRKPSQSHQQQSGTPARKQSQSSTYTLTADQLYSEFDANEVAAEAKYKKQIVTVSGVIQDIGTEILGRAYVIIGGRGFLDGVQCVFPDSEKPRIAVLSKGQHITIRGTVTGKMGNIIITDASLQ
;
A
#
# COMPACT_ATOMS: atom_id res chain seq x y z
N MET A 1 -12.66 -16.34 33.07
CA MET A 1 -12.90 -14.92 32.76
C MET A 1 -12.81 -14.79 31.25
N VAL A 2 -13.72 -14.04 30.64
CA VAL A 2 -13.81 -13.79 29.19
C VAL A 2 -13.44 -12.34 28.94
N LYS A 3 -12.68 -12.11 27.87
CA LYS A 3 -12.27 -10.78 27.45
C LYS A 3 -13.31 -10.18 26.52
N VAL A 4 -13.72 -8.95 26.79
CA VAL A 4 -14.67 -8.19 25.97
C VAL A 4 -14.12 -6.79 25.73
N ALA A 5 -14.33 -6.23 24.54
CA ALA A 5 -13.92 -4.87 24.22
C ALA A 5 -15.13 -3.93 24.20
N CYS A 6 -14.97 -2.73 24.77
CA CYS A 6 -16.00 -1.70 24.68
C CYS A 6 -16.03 -1.10 23.27
N PRO A 7 -17.18 -1.09 22.57
CA PRO A 7 -17.26 -0.57 21.20
C PRO A 7 -17.10 0.96 21.10
N HIS A 8 -17.18 1.67 22.22
CA HIS A 8 -17.11 3.14 22.24
C HIS A 8 -15.70 3.68 22.47
N CYS A 9 -14.85 2.96 23.18
CA CYS A 9 -13.51 3.43 23.56
C CYS A 9 -12.39 2.42 23.30
N GLY A 10 -12.72 1.18 22.90
CA GLY A 10 -11.75 0.13 22.65
C GLY A 10 -11.13 -0.51 23.90
N MET A 11 -11.53 -0.10 25.12
CA MET A 11 -10.99 -0.71 26.35
C MET A 11 -11.39 -2.18 26.47
N GLU A 12 -10.39 -3.03 26.72
CA GLU A 12 -10.53 -4.45 27.02
C GLU A 12 -10.86 -4.65 28.51
N LEU A 13 -11.90 -5.46 28.78
CA LEU A 13 -12.42 -5.75 30.11
C LEU A 13 -12.49 -7.27 30.29
N GLU A 14 -12.07 -7.75 31.46
CA GLU A 14 -12.25 -9.15 31.85
C GLU A 14 -13.50 -9.30 32.71
N ILE A 15 -14.45 -10.10 32.24
CA ILE A 15 -15.70 -10.37 32.94
C ILE A 15 -15.93 -11.87 33.11
N GLN A 16 -16.83 -12.28 34.00
CA GLN A 16 -17.23 -13.69 34.07
C GLN A 16 -18.13 -14.04 32.88
N GLU A 17 -18.03 -15.27 32.40
CA GLU A 17 -18.77 -15.77 31.22
C GLU A 17 -20.29 -15.62 31.36
N LYS A 18 -20.82 -15.71 32.60
CA LYS A 18 -22.25 -15.49 32.90
C LYS A 18 -22.77 -14.09 32.55
N TYR A 19 -21.88 -13.11 32.36
CA TYR A 19 -22.22 -11.73 32.00
C TYR A 19 -22.19 -11.49 30.48
N ILE A 20 -21.83 -12.48 29.67
CA ILE A 20 -21.94 -12.39 28.21
C ILE A 20 -23.41 -12.21 27.81
N GLY A 21 -23.67 -11.27 26.91
CA GLY A 21 -25.01 -10.86 26.48
C GLY A 21 -25.73 -9.89 27.43
N GLN A 22 -25.17 -9.59 28.60
CA GLN A 22 -25.74 -8.60 29.52
C GLN A 22 -25.27 -7.18 29.20
N GLN A 23 -26.08 -6.18 29.57
CA GLN A 23 -25.71 -4.77 29.46
C GLN A 23 -24.89 -4.33 30.68
N GLY A 24 -23.79 -3.63 30.42
CA GLY A 24 -22.93 -3.06 31.45
C GLY A 24 -22.42 -1.67 31.05
N ARG A 25 -21.94 -0.90 32.04
CA ARG A 25 -21.26 0.38 31.78
C ARG A 25 -19.76 0.17 31.70
N CYS A 26 -19.13 0.74 30.69
CA CYS A 26 -17.68 0.73 30.57
C CYS A 26 -17.03 1.61 31.64
N LYS A 27 -16.01 1.09 32.34
CA LYS A 27 -15.26 1.85 33.35
C LYS A 27 -14.46 3.03 32.76
N CYS A 28 -14.15 2.99 31.46
CA CYS A 28 -13.40 4.05 30.77
C CYS A 28 -14.26 5.22 30.34
N CYS A 29 -15.28 4.95 29.52
CA CYS A 29 -16.08 5.99 28.86
C CYS A 29 -17.50 6.13 29.43
N ASN A 30 -17.86 5.31 30.42
CA ASN A 30 -19.18 5.28 31.07
C ASN A 30 -20.37 4.99 30.12
N GLN A 31 -20.11 4.62 28.88
CA GLN A 31 -21.16 4.22 27.92
C GLN A 31 -21.69 2.82 28.23
N VAL A 32 -22.97 2.62 27.97
CA VAL A 32 -23.65 1.33 28.11
C VAL A 32 -23.38 0.49 26.87
N PHE A 33 -22.94 -0.74 27.04
CA PHE A 33 -22.74 -1.68 25.94
C PHE A 33 -23.14 -3.10 26.36
N THR A 34 -23.42 -3.94 25.36
CA THR A 34 -23.67 -5.36 25.58
C THR A 34 -22.36 -6.13 25.51
N ALA A 35 -22.04 -6.91 26.54
CA ALA A 35 -20.82 -7.71 26.58
C ALA A 35 -20.88 -8.83 25.53
N GLN A 36 -20.10 -8.71 24.45
CA GLN A 36 -19.95 -9.74 23.43
C GLN A 36 -18.55 -10.36 23.54
N PRO A 37 -18.44 -11.69 23.42
CA PRO A 37 -17.14 -12.35 23.43
C PRO A 37 -16.37 -11.87 22.19
N GLN A 38 -15.09 -11.53 22.36
CA GLN A 38 -14.23 -11.39 21.19
C GLN A 38 -14.13 -12.76 20.51
N PRO A 39 -14.20 -12.84 19.16
CA PRO A 39 -13.99 -14.10 18.47
C PRO A 39 -12.65 -14.65 18.92
N ASP A 40 -12.66 -15.82 19.57
CA ASP A 40 -11.44 -16.47 20.02
C ASP A 40 -10.51 -16.58 18.82
N GLU A 41 -9.34 -15.94 18.95
CA GLU A 41 -8.23 -16.15 18.04
C GLU A 41 -8.00 -17.65 17.94
N ILE A 42 -8.32 -18.21 16.78
CA ILE A 42 -8.10 -19.62 16.46
C ILE A 42 -6.62 -19.86 16.72
N LYS A 43 -6.29 -20.51 17.85
CA LYS A 43 -4.93 -20.98 18.11
C LYS A 43 -4.49 -21.73 16.84
N PRO A 44 -3.31 -21.41 16.27
CA PRO A 44 -2.77 -22.20 15.19
C PRO A 44 -2.83 -23.67 15.59
N LEU A 45 -3.53 -24.48 14.79
CA LEU A 45 -3.54 -25.92 14.96
C LEU A 45 -2.07 -26.41 15.01
N PRO A 46 -1.75 -27.39 15.87
CA PRO A 46 -0.43 -27.98 15.87
C PRO A 46 -0.10 -28.50 14.46
N PRO A 47 1.18 -28.43 14.02
CA PRO A 47 1.55 -28.86 12.69
C PRO A 47 1.17 -30.33 12.50
N ILE A 48 0.40 -30.59 11.45
CA ILE A 48 0.03 -31.93 11.03
C ILE A 48 1.32 -32.61 10.57
N ASN A 49 1.84 -33.55 11.37
CA ASN A 49 2.99 -34.37 11.02
C ASN A 49 2.60 -35.32 9.89
N ASN A 50 2.82 -34.89 8.64
CA ASN A 50 2.65 -35.74 7.47
C ASN A 50 3.88 -36.65 7.29
N GLN A 51 3.96 -37.71 8.09
CA GLN A 51 4.71 -38.92 7.73
C GLN A 51 3.95 -39.64 6.61
N GLY A 52 4.20 -39.23 5.36
CA GLY A 52 3.59 -39.88 4.21
C GLY A 52 3.77 -39.13 2.89
N SER A 53 5.00 -38.87 2.44
CA SER A 53 5.25 -38.40 1.06
C SER A 53 6.71 -38.56 0.59
N SER A 54 7.48 -39.46 1.19
CA SER A 54 8.92 -39.63 0.90
C SER A 54 9.25 -40.24 -0.47
N GLU A 55 8.28 -40.56 -1.32
CA GLU A 55 8.56 -41.09 -2.67
C GLU A 55 8.32 -40.11 -3.82
N PHE A 56 7.52 -39.05 -3.66
CA PHE A 56 7.12 -38.20 -4.79
C PHE A 56 8.05 -37.00 -5.07
N VAL A 57 8.87 -36.58 -4.09
CA VAL A 57 9.69 -35.34 -4.18
C VAL A 57 11.00 -35.55 -4.98
N ARG A 58 11.35 -36.77 -5.38
CA ARG A 58 12.60 -37.06 -6.09
C ARG A 58 12.60 -36.68 -7.58
N SER A 59 11.46 -36.32 -8.17
CA SER A 59 11.34 -36.14 -9.63
C SER A 59 11.38 -34.68 -10.14
N ILE A 60 11.36 -33.66 -9.27
CA ILE A 60 11.33 -32.25 -9.72
C ILE A 60 12.71 -31.55 -9.57
N LYS A 61 13.59 -32.05 -8.71
CA LYS A 61 14.91 -31.40 -8.47
C LYS A 61 15.97 -31.65 -9.56
N LYS A 62 15.76 -32.59 -10.50
CA LYS A 62 16.76 -32.90 -11.54
C LYS A 62 16.61 -32.07 -12.83
N GLY A 63 15.49 -31.38 -13.02
CA GLY A 63 15.20 -30.61 -14.25
C GLY A 63 15.73 -29.17 -14.27
N CYS A 64 16.04 -28.58 -13.11
CA CYS A 64 16.45 -27.17 -13.04
C CYS A 64 17.98 -26.97 -13.14
N LEU A 65 18.78 -28.01 -12.86
CA LEU A 65 20.25 -27.92 -12.96
C LEU A 65 20.77 -28.02 -14.41
N TYR A 66 20.02 -28.67 -15.31
CA TYR A 66 20.40 -28.80 -16.72
C TYR A 66 20.14 -27.53 -17.57
N SER A 67 19.35 -26.58 -17.07
CA SER A 67 19.07 -25.32 -17.78
C SER A 67 20.16 -24.26 -17.58
N PHE A 68 20.85 -24.27 -16.43
CA PHE A 68 21.95 -23.33 -16.15
C PHE A 68 23.26 -23.66 -16.89
N ILE A 69 23.47 -24.91 -17.31
CA ILE A 69 24.70 -25.33 -18.01
C ILE A 69 24.67 -24.96 -19.51
N LEU A 70 23.50 -24.90 -20.15
CA LEU A 70 23.38 -24.55 -21.58
C LEU A 70 23.40 -23.04 -21.86
N VAL A 71 23.00 -22.19 -20.91
CA VAL A 71 23.05 -20.71 -21.07
C VAL A 71 24.45 -20.16 -20.81
N GLY A 72 25.27 -20.84 -19.99
CA GLY A 72 26.68 -20.47 -19.77
C GLY A 72 27.60 -20.73 -20.97
N ILE A 73 27.29 -21.74 -21.79
CA ILE A 73 28.10 -22.10 -22.97
C ILE A 73 27.79 -21.19 -24.17
N THR A 74 26.58 -20.63 -24.28
CA THR A 74 26.24 -19.65 -25.33
C THR A 74 26.69 -18.23 -25.00
N PHE A 75 26.78 -17.85 -23.72
CA PHE A 75 27.37 -16.57 -23.31
C PHE A 75 28.91 -16.58 -23.30
N GLY A 76 29.54 -17.73 -23.09
CA GLY A 76 31.01 -17.89 -23.09
C GLY A 76 31.67 -17.93 -24.46
N MET A 77 30.92 -18.20 -25.54
CA MET A 77 31.47 -18.30 -26.91
C MET A 77 31.26 -17.05 -27.79
N ILE A 78 30.69 -15.97 -27.26
CA ILE A 78 30.46 -14.70 -27.99
C ILE A 78 31.54 -13.63 -27.71
N LEU A 79 32.54 -13.91 -26.85
CA LEU A 79 33.63 -12.97 -26.54
C LEU A 79 34.99 -13.26 -27.19
N ILE A 80 35.07 -14.15 -28.19
CA ILE A 80 36.33 -14.42 -28.94
C ILE A 80 36.15 -14.37 -30.46
N ILE A 81 35.42 -13.38 -30.97
CA ILE A 81 35.64 -12.87 -32.33
C ILE A 81 35.80 -11.35 -32.25
N SER A 82 36.95 -10.95 -31.72
CA SER A 82 37.49 -9.60 -31.84
C SER A 82 38.93 -9.73 -32.34
N MET A 83 39.09 -9.97 -33.64
CA MET A 83 40.28 -9.61 -34.41
C MET A 83 39.95 -9.63 -35.90
N LEU A 84 39.89 -8.44 -36.51
CA LEU A 84 40.52 -8.10 -37.80
C LEU A 84 40.57 -6.55 -37.94
N PRO A 85 41.62 -5.97 -38.57
CA PRO A 85 41.97 -4.54 -38.47
C PRO A 85 41.50 -3.65 -39.64
N SER A 86 41.42 -2.33 -39.36
CA SER A 86 41.79 -1.09 -40.14
C SER A 86 41.51 -1.04 -41.66
N GLN A 87 41.01 0.00 -42.35
CA GLN A 87 41.00 1.50 -42.30
C GLN A 87 40.24 1.95 -43.61
N PRO A 88 40.16 3.23 -44.08
CA PRO A 88 40.25 4.57 -43.46
C PRO A 88 39.11 5.56 -43.90
N SER A 89 39.06 6.68 -43.17
CA SER A 89 38.70 8.08 -43.51
C SER A 89 37.97 8.44 -44.82
N GLN A 90 36.85 9.18 -44.71
CA GLN A 90 36.70 10.48 -45.39
C GLN A 90 35.55 11.34 -44.81
N GLN A 91 35.88 12.62 -44.62
CA GLN A 91 35.03 13.70 -44.10
C GLN A 91 33.97 14.13 -45.11
N ARG A 92 32.80 14.59 -44.62
CA ARG A 92 32.20 15.91 -44.95
C ARG A 92 30.93 16.18 -44.12
N LYS A 93 30.91 17.32 -43.41
CA LYS A 93 29.71 18.11 -43.02
C LYS A 93 29.18 18.83 -44.28
N PRO A 94 27.88 19.19 -44.42
CA PRO A 94 27.30 20.33 -43.68
C PRO A 94 25.81 20.22 -43.29
N SER A 95 25.43 21.15 -42.43
CA SER A 95 24.10 21.55 -41.97
C SER A 95 23.00 21.57 -43.03
N GLN A 96 21.76 21.24 -42.65
CA GLN A 96 20.62 22.15 -42.77
C GLN A 96 19.37 21.66 -42.04
N SER A 97 18.59 22.65 -41.63
CA SER A 97 17.47 22.70 -40.72
C SER A 97 16.10 22.56 -41.41
N HIS A 98 15.12 22.05 -40.65
CA HIS A 98 13.68 22.37 -40.65
C HIS A 98 12.87 22.34 -41.97
N GLN A 99 11.85 21.48 -42.01
CA GLN A 99 10.41 21.85 -42.00
C GLN A 99 9.56 20.55 -41.96
N GLN A 100 8.87 20.29 -40.85
CA GLN A 100 7.46 20.65 -40.60
C GLN A 100 6.49 19.63 -41.23
N GLN A 101 6.12 18.59 -40.46
CA GLN A 101 4.85 17.90 -40.63
C GLN A 101 4.01 18.06 -39.37
N SER A 102 2.91 18.76 -39.61
CA SER A 102 1.86 19.15 -38.71
C SER A 102 1.12 17.90 -38.21
N GLY A 103 1.25 17.64 -36.92
CA GLY A 103 0.39 16.73 -36.17
C GLY A 103 0.22 17.33 -34.79
N THR A 104 -0.95 17.90 -34.55
CA THR A 104 -1.44 18.42 -33.27
C THR A 104 -0.86 17.64 -32.07
N PRO A 105 -0.19 18.29 -31.09
CA PRO A 105 0.05 17.62 -29.83
C PRO A 105 -1.31 17.41 -29.18
N ALA A 106 -1.81 16.18 -29.25
CA ALA A 106 -2.91 15.72 -28.43
C ALA A 106 -2.47 15.94 -26.98
N ARG A 107 -2.92 17.06 -26.42
CA ARG A 107 -2.90 17.33 -24.99
C ARG A 107 -3.58 16.14 -24.36
N LYS A 108 -2.77 15.23 -23.80
CA LYS A 108 -3.20 14.15 -22.92
C LYS A 108 -3.98 14.85 -21.81
N GLN A 109 -5.30 14.95 -21.98
CA GLN A 109 -6.19 15.53 -21.00
C GLN A 109 -6.06 14.64 -19.77
N SER A 110 -5.37 15.16 -18.77
CA SER A 110 -5.37 14.64 -17.42
C SER A 110 -6.77 14.84 -16.85
N GLN A 111 -7.72 14.00 -17.29
CA GLN A 111 -8.95 13.77 -16.56
C GLN A 111 -8.55 13.03 -15.30
N SER A 112 -8.48 13.75 -14.18
CA SER A 112 -8.40 13.11 -12.88
C SER A 112 -9.72 12.38 -12.63
N SER A 113 -9.69 11.05 -12.68
CA SER A 113 -10.80 10.24 -12.20
C SER A 113 -10.94 10.44 -10.70
N THR A 114 -12.19 10.40 -10.23
CA THR A 114 -12.51 10.49 -8.80
C THR A 114 -12.95 9.12 -8.32
N TYR A 115 -12.24 8.54 -7.35
CA TYR A 115 -12.62 7.28 -6.70
C TYR A 115 -13.12 7.53 -5.29
N THR A 116 -14.00 6.66 -4.78
CA THR A 116 -14.45 6.68 -3.38
C THR A 116 -14.27 5.29 -2.78
N LEU A 117 -13.51 5.19 -1.71
CA LEU A 117 -13.13 3.91 -1.08
C LEU A 117 -12.66 4.13 0.37
N THR A 118 -12.50 3.05 1.12
CA THR A 118 -11.88 3.12 2.46
C THR A 118 -10.36 3.12 2.37
N ALA A 119 -9.70 3.60 3.42
CA ALA A 119 -8.23 3.58 3.52
C ALA A 119 -7.68 2.16 3.44
N ASP A 120 -8.32 1.19 4.11
CA ASP A 120 -7.91 -0.21 4.10
C ASP A 120 -8.07 -0.86 2.72
N GLN A 121 -9.13 -0.50 1.97
CA GLN A 121 -9.30 -0.94 0.59
C GLN A 121 -8.22 -0.38 -0.33
N LEU A 122 -7.95 0.93 -0.23
CA LEU A 122 -6.89 1.55 -1.02
C LEU A 122 -5.54 0.88 -0.72
N TYR A 123 -5.23 0.66 0.56
CA TYR A 123 -4.02 -0.05 0.98
C TYR A 123 -3.96 -1.47 0.46
N SER A 124 -5.03 -2.25 0.60
CA SER A 124 -5.08 -3.64 0.15
C SER A 124 -4.87 -3.77 -1.36
N GLU A 125 -5.36 -2.83 -2.17
CA GLU A 125 -5.10 -2.83 -3.62
C GLU A 125 -3.62 -2.58 -3.94
N PHE A 126 -2.98 -1.62 -3.25
CA PHE A 126 -1.54 -1.38 -3.39
C PHE A 126 -0.70 -2.56 -2.89
N ASP A 127 -1.12 -3.24 -1.82
CA ASP A 127 -0.43 -4.40 -1.27
C ASP A 127 -0.53 -5.63 -2.19
N ALA A 128 -1.72 -5.87 -2.74
CA ALA A 128 -1.96 -7.00 -3.63
C ALA A 128 -1.25 -6.85 -4.99
N ASN A 129 -1.25 -5.64 -5.57
CA ASN A 129 -0.56 -5.37 -6.84
C ASN A 129 -0.24 -3.87 -6.98
N GLU A 130 0.93 -3.47 -6.49
CA GLU A 130 1.39 -2.08 -6.52
C GLU A 130 1.46 -1.50 -7.94
N VAL A 131 1.87 -2.29 -8.94
CA VAL A 131 2.00 -1.81 -10.33
C VAL A 131 0.62 -1.45 -10.91
N ALA A 132 -0.39 -2.30 -10.66
CA ALA A 132 -1.76 -2.05 -11.12
C ALA A 132 -2.40 -0.89 -10.35
N ALA A 133 -2.22 -0.85 -9.02
CA ALA A 133 -2.74 0.21 -8.18
C ALA A 133 -2.11 1.58 -8.52
N GLU A 134 -0.80 1.61 -8.78
CA GLU A 134 -0.12 2.83 -9.21
C GLU A 134 -0.70 3.33 -10.55
N ALA A 135 -0.88 2.44 -11.53
CA ALA A 135 -1.47 2.80 -12.81
C ALA A 135 -2.93 3.31 -12.67
N LYS A 136 -3.68 2.77 -11.71
CA LYS A 136 -5.08 3.10 -11.46
C LYS A 136 -5.27 4.41 -10.69
N TYR A 137 -4.42 4.68 -9.70
CA TYR A 137 -4.65 5.73 -8.70
C TYR A 137 -3.66 6.89 -8.76
N LYS A 138 -2.42 6.72 -9.23
CA LYS A 138 -1.43 7.79 -9.22
C LYS A 138 -1.90 8.98 -10.05
N LYS A 139 -1.80 10.17 -9.48
CA LYS A 139 -2.31 11.45 -10.01
C LYS A 139 -3.84 11.53 -10.13
N GLN A 140 -4.57 10.54 -9.63
CA GLN A 140 -6.02 10.55 -9.57
C GLN A 140 -6.49 11.13 -8.23
N ILE A 141 -7.72 11.65 -8.25
CA ILE A 141 -8.35 12.18 -7.05
C ILE A 141 -9.09 11.03 -6.37
N VAL A 142 -8.95 10.93 -5.06
CA VAL A 142 -9.63 9.94 -4.24
C VAL A 142 -10.34 10.62 -3.10
N THR A 143 -11.52 10.11 -2.73
CA THR A 143 -12.22 10.38 -1.49
C THR A 143 -12.08 9.13 -0.63
N VAL A 144 -11.28 9.21 0.42
CA VAL A 144 -10.90 8.08 1.27
C VAL A 144 -11.43 8.29 2.68
N SER A 145 -12.13 7.30 3.21
CA SER A 145 -12.61 7.30 4.59
C SER A 145 -11.82 6.31 5.46
N GLY A 146 -11.63 6.64 6.73
CA GLY A 146 -10.98 5.74 7.68
C GLY A 146 -10.86 6.32 9.08
N VAL A 147 -10.38 5.49 10.00
CA VAL A 147 -10.09 5.87 11.38
C VAL A 147 -8.68 6.46 11.46
N ILE A 148 -8.52 7.58 12.16
CA ILE A 148 -7.23 8.22 12.38
C ILE A 148 -6.35 7.35 13.30
N GLN A 149 -5.20 6.93 12.78
CA GLN A 149 -4.15 6.24 13.56
C GLN A 149 -3.06 7.20 14.06
N ASP A 150 -2.74 8.22 13.26
CA ASP A 150 -1.70 9.18 13.62
C ASP A 150 -1.99 10.58 13.07
N ILE A 151 -1.48 11.58 13.76
CA ILE A 151 -1.58 13.00 13.38
C ILE A 151 -0.23 13.63 13.70
N GLY A 152 0.34 14.36 12.75
CA GLY A 152 1.65 14.96 12.94
C GLY A 152 1.97 16.06 11.95
N THR A 153 3.24 16.45 11.95
CA THR A 153 3.81 17.42 11.01
C THR A 153 5.01 16.77 10.33
N GLU A 154 5.06 16.81 9.00
CA GLU A 154 6.22 16.30 8.26
C GLU A 154 7.43 17.23 8.44
N ILE A 155 8.62 16.78 8.02
CA ILE A 155 9.88 17.56 8.14
C ILE A 155 9.77 18.94 7.46
N LEU A 156 8.94 19.05 6.41
CA LEU A 156 8.69 20.29 5.68
C LEU A 156 7.61 21.18 6.32
N GLY A 157 7.11 20.85 7.50
CA GLY A 157 6.19 21.69 8.27
C GLY A 157 4.71 21.59 7.88
N ARG A 158 4.34 20.76 6.89
CA ARG A 158 2.93 20.50 6.56
C ARG A 158 2.31 19.50 7.53
N ALA A 159 1.03 19.68 7.82
CA ALA A 159 0.30 18.74 8.66
C ALA A 159 -0.01 17.47 7.87
N TYR A 160 0.04 16.31 8.53
CA TYR A 160 -0.42 15.05 7.98
C TYR A 160 -1.33 14.31 8.96
N VAL A 161 -2.19 13.45 8.41
CA VAL A 161 -3.01 12.49 9.14
C VAL A 161 -2.84 11.12 8.49
N ILE A 162 -2.60 10.07 9.29
CA ILE A 162 -2.62 8.69 8.82
C ILE A 162 -3.98 8.08 9.19
N ILE A 163 -4.71 7.60 8.17
CA ILE A 163 -5.98 6.89 8.34
C ILE A 163 -5.87 5.44 7.87
N GLY A 164 -6.65 4.56 8.52
CA GLY A 164 -6.60 3.12 8.26
C GLY A 164 -5.27 2.48 8.68
N GLY A 165 -5.10 1.20 8.36
CA GLY A 165 -3.97 0.43 8.83
C GLY A 165 -4.08 0.03 10.30
N ARG A 166 -3.34 -1.02 10.67
CA ARG A 166 -3.30 -1.61 12.03
C ARG A 166 -1.87 -1.73 12.56
N GLY A 167 -0.86 -1.34 11.78
CA GLY A 167 0.54 -1.58 12.07
C GLY A 167 1.45 -0.43 11.62
N PHE A 168 2.69 -0.78 11.28
CA PHE A 168 3.70 0.18 10.84
C PHE A 168 3.68 0.28 9.31
N LEU A 169 3.45 1.49 8.80
CA LEU A 169 3.46 1.81 7.36
C LEU A 169 2.40 1.09 6.52
N ASP A 170 1.28 0.68 7.13
CA ASP A 170 0.18 -0.02 6.47
C ASP A 170 -1.08 0.85 6.27
N GLY A 171 -0.94 2.17 6.37
CA GLY A 171 -2.04 3.12 6.29
C GLY A 171 -1.97 4.04 5.07
N VAL A 172 -2.90 5.01 5.07
CA VAL A 172 -2.94 6.09 4.09
C VAL A 172 -2.56 7.39 4.78
N GLN A 173 -1.42 7.96 4.39
CA GLN A 173 -0.92 9.23 4.90
C GLN A 173 -1.39 10.38 4.01
N CYS A 174 -2.28 11.19 4.56
CA CYS A 174 -2.86 12.36 3.92
C CYS A 174 -2.11 13.62 4.35
N VAL A 175 -1.48 14.31 3.40
CA VAL A 175 -0.73 15.55 3.62
C VAL A 175 -1.57 16.74 3.19
N PHE A 176 -1.74 17.68 4.11
CA PHE A 176 -2.66 18.81 3.97
C PHE A 176 -1.92 20.09 3.61
N PRO A 177 -2.54 21.00 2.83
CA PRO A 177 -2.05 22.35 2.66
C PRO A 177 -2.16 23.12 3.98
N ASP A 178 -1.33 24.16 4.14
CA ASP A 178 -1.29 24.95 5.38
C ASP A 178 -2.64 25.58 5.75
N SER A 179 -3.49 25.87 4.76
CA SER A 179 -4.84 26.40 4.96
C SER A 179 -5.76 25.46 5.74
N GLU A 180 -5.51 24.16 5.74
CA GLU A 180 -6.30 23.15 6.45
C GLU A 180 -5.81 22.92 7.89
N LYS A 181 -4.64 23.46 8.28
CA LYS A 181 -4.07 23.28 9.64
C LYS A 181 -5.06 23.54 10.78
N PRO A 182 -5.90 24.60 10.77
CA PRO A 182 -6.87 24.83 11.84
C PRO A 182 -7.92 23.71 11.97
N ARG A 183 -8.32 23.08 10.85
CA ARG A 183 -9.28 21.98 10.84
C ARG A 183 -8.63 20.67 11.31
N ILE A 184 -7.34 20.47 11.03
CA ILE A 184 -6.57 19.32 11.52
C ILE A 184 -6.33 19.42 13.04
N ALA A 185 -6.11 20.63 13.57
CA ALA A 185 -5.75 20.85 14.96
C ALA A 185 -6.81 20.41 15.99
N VAL A 186 -8.06 20.21 15.55
CA VAL A 186 -9.17 19.74 16.41
C VAL A 186 -9.43 18.24 16.28
N LEU A 187 -8.71 17.53 15.41
CA LEU A 187 -8.87 16.10 15.22
C LEU A 187 -8.15 15.30 16.31
N SER A 188 -8.62 14.08 16.55
CA SER A 188 -8.01 13.15 17.51
C SER A 188 -7.89 11.75 16.94
N LYS A 189 -6.88 11.00 17.39
CA LYS A 189 -6.75 9.57 17.06
C LYS A 189 -8.02 8.81 17.45
N GLY A 190 -8.39 7.81 16.64
CA GLY A 190 -9.62 7.05 16.80
C GLY A 190 -10.87 7.68 16.16
N GLN A 191 -10.80 8.94 15.73
CA GLN A 191 -11.90 9.57 14.99
C GLN A 191 -12.02 8.97 13.58
N HIS A 192 -13.24 8.72 13.13
CA HIS A 192 -13.51 8.36 11.73
C HIS A 192 -13.69 9.64 10.90
N ILE A 193 -12.95 9.76 9.80
CA ILE A 193 -12.96 10.94 8.91
C ILE A 193 -13.01 10.54 7.44
N THR A 194 -13.39 11.48 6.59
CA THR A 194 -13.33 11.36 5.13
C THR A 194 -12.47 12.48 4.57
N ILE A 195 -11.51 12.13 3.72
CA ILE A 195 -10.52 13.03 3.13
C ILE A 195 -10.61 12.92 1.61
N ARG A 196 -10.55 14.06 0.92
CA ARG A 196 -10.37 14.11 -0.53
C ARG A 196 -9.00 14.65 -0.88
N GLY A 197 -8.28 14.00 -1.80
CA GLY A 197 -6.96 14.46 -2.26
C GLY A 197 -6.43 13.68 -3.45
N THR A 198 -5.17 13.93 -3.82
CA THR A 198 -4.50 13.32 -4.98
C THR A 198 -3.50 12.26 -4.54
N VAL A 199 -3.63 11.03 -5.05
CA VAL A 199 -2.67 9.95 -4.76
C VAL A 199 -1.35 10.19 -5.49
N THR A 200 -0.23 10.13 -4.79
CA THR A 200 1.11 10.30 -5.38
C THR A 200 1.87 8.98 -5.54
N GLY A 201 1.56 7.98 -4.71
CA GLY A 201 2.17 6.65 -4.75
C GLY A 201 2.27 6.03 -3.35
N LYS A 202 3.09 4.99 -3.21
CA LYS A 202 3.39 4.31 -1.95
C LYS A 202 4.86 4.54 -1.56
N MET A 203 5.09 4.96 -0.32
CA MET A 203 6.42 5.03 0.30
C MET A 203 6.27 4.63 1.77
N GLY A 204 6.22 3.32 2.01
CA GLY A 204 5.66 2.77 3.24
C GLY A 204 4.14 2.90 3.20
N ASN A 205 3.62 4.03 3.69
CA ASN A 205 2.22 4.39 3.54
C ASN A 205 1.89 4.77 2.09
N ILE A 206 0.61 4.70 1.74
CA ILE A 206 0.12 5.38 0.53
C ILE A 206 0.02 6.87 0.84
N ILE A 207 0.59 7.69 -0.04
CA ILE A 207 0.64 9.13 0.16
C ILE A 207 -0.46 9.80 -0.68
N ILE A 208 -1.28 10.61 0.00
CA ILE A 208 -2.26 11.51 -0.59
C ILE A 208 -1.81 12.94 -0.32
N THR A 209 -1.74 13.77 -1.35
CA THR A 209 -1.39 15.20 -1.26
C THR A 209 -2.58 16.08 -1.65
N ASP A 210 -2.48 17.38 -1.39
CA ASP A 210 -3.58 18.34 -1.59
C ASP A 210 -4.86 17.87 -0.87
N ALA A 211 -4.67 17.27 0.31
CA ALA A 211 -5.74 16.69 1.10
C ALA A 211 -6.66 17.80 1.65
N SER A 212 -7.96 17.51 1.69
CA SER A 212 -9.00 18.36 2.26
C SER A 212 -9.98 17.49 3.03
N LEU A 213 -10.35 17.91 4.24
CA LEU A 213 -11.40 17.24 5.01
C LEU A 213 -12.75 17.51 4.35
N GLN A 214 -13.55 16.45 4.15
CA GLN A 214 -14.92 16.54 3.62
C GLN A 214 -15.94 16.79 4.73
#